data_AF-A0A0L6WQQ4-F1
#
_entry.id   AF-A0A0L6WQQ4-F1
#
_cell.length_a   1.000
_cell.length_b   1.000
_cell.length_c   1.000
_cell.angle_alpha   90.00
_cell.angle_beta   90.00
_cell.angle_gamma   90.00
#
_symmetry.space_group_name_H-M   'P 1'
#
loop_
_entity.id
_entity.type
_entity.pdbx_description
1 polymer ?
#
loop_
_entity_poly.entity_id
_entity_poly.type
_entity_poly.pdbx_seq_one_letter_code
_entity_poly.pdbx_strand_id
1 'polypeptide(L)'
;MYCRNGPQTADDENASAPVTPLYMLPKSLWWFHHVDGCDQFPPPEGQFLELPAGKEFTVEIASNRATTTLSYDGQYISDWVDGQPHTDAFNETMAAGTAFAISYQSDLSKVTPENLVVFSVRYHTPWKRLTSYAVPSALPACPPGGCICAWGWVPNGCGQPNIYHQGFRCKVTGATSMAPVAVAKPPVWCEGDASKCTKGAKQMIYWNQLDGNNVHVSGYDFSGNPKSPAYSQKLGFFDGAQNDIFAPPSQGYPTDSSSGSGSQAIPSVSGLGPKATSSVLSITASSVSMPASSVSMPASSVSMPASSVSVSMDTSSTSAILPTSMATNSAVVSGPTTTRTTTTTSTASIRPPAAVATQVLPPASGGLSSGHCHHRSDSHSNGTRSSTKRGIAIHRRRHRRGPRIDSTSW
;
A
#
# COMPACT_ATOMS: atom_id res chain seq x y z
N MET A 1 -3.64 -13.72 -0.05
CA MET A 1 -4.04 -12.30 -0.19
C MET A 1 -5.38 -12.22 -0.90
N TYR A 2 -6.10 -11.10 -0.78
CA TYR A 2 -7.22 -10.82 -1.68
C TYR A 2 -6.71 -10.71 -3.12
N CYS A 3 -7.51 -11.15 -4.10
CA CYS A 3 -7.19 -11.00 -5.52
C CYS A 3 -5.91 -11.70 -5.95
N ARG A 4 -5.58 -12.85 -5.34
CA ARG A 4 -4.37 -13.63 -5.69
C ARG A 4 -4.29 -13.91 -7.19
N ASN A 5 -5.41 -14.26 -7.81
CA ASN A 5 -5.49 -14.63 -9.22
C ASN A 5 -6.05 -13.48 -10.09
N GLY A 6 -6.01 -12.24 -9.60
CA GLY A 6 -6.81 -11.14 -10.15
C GLY A 6 -8.29 -11.24 -9.74
N PRO A 7 -9.18 -10.45 -10.36
CA PRO A 7 -10.61 -10.44 -10.05
C PRO A 7 -11.34 -11.63 -10.70
N GLN A 8 -10.83 -12.84 -10.46
CA GLN A 8 -11.37 -14.09 -10.96
C GLN A 8 -11.00 -15.27 -10.05
N THR A 9 -11.73 -16.37 -10.20
CA THR A 9 -11.49 -17.60 -9.43
C THR A 9 -10.54 -18.57 -10.11
N ALA A 10 -10.43 -18.51 -11.45
CA ALA A 10 -9.46 -19.30 -12.20
C ALA A 10 -8.04 -18.93 -11.79
N ASP A 11 -7.11 -19.88 -11.80
CA ASP A 11 -5.72 -19.57 -11.51
C ASP A 11 -5.10 -18.79 -12.67
N ASP A 12 -4.55 -17.62 -12.36
CA ASP A 12 -3.82 -16.78 -13.30
C ASP A 12 -2.44 -16.51 -12.73
N GLU A 13 -1.48 -17.27 -13.22
CA GLU A 13 -0.08 -17.20 -12.81
C GLU A 13 0.57 -15.85 -13.16
N ASN A 14 -0.03 -15.06 -14.06
CA ASN A 14 0.43 -13.74 -14.47
C ASN A 14 -0.45 -12.59 -13.93
N ALA A 15 -1.25 -12.87 -12.88
CA ALA A 15 -2.14 -11.89 -12.29
C ALA A 15 -1.39 -10.61 -11.83
N SER A 16 -1.90 -9.46 -12.24
CA SER A 16 -1.30 -8.14 -11.97
C SER A 16 -2.28 -7.09 -11.44
N ALA A 17 -3.58 -7.37 -11.34
CA ALA A 17 -4.54 -6.41 -10.78
C ALA A 17 -4.12 -5.84 -9.40
N PRO A 18 -3.65 -6.66 -8.43
CA PRO A 18 -3.11 -6.21 -7.14
C PRO A 18 -1.99 -5.16 -7.19
N VAL A 19 -1.25 -5.07 -8.31
CA VAL A 19 -0.09 -4.17 -8.43
C VAL A 19 -0.42 -2.85 -9.10
N THR A 20 -1.70 -2.61 -9.42
CA THR A 20 -2.14 -1.36 -10.04
C THR A 20 -2.06 -0.22 -9.03
N PRO A 21 -1.36 0.89 -9.32
CA PRO A 21 -1.31 2.02 -8.41
C PRO A 21 -2.69 2.70 -8.27
N LEU A 22 -3.00 3.17 -7.07
CA LEU A 22 -4.25 3.88 -6.76
C LEU A 22 -4.00 5.39 -6.73
N TYR A 23 -4.65 6.14 -7.62
CA TYR A 23 -4.45 7.58 -7.76
C TYR A 23 -5.70 8.30 -8.25
N MET A 24 -6.06 9.40 -7.60
CA MET A 24 -7.20 10.23 -7.99
C MET A 24 -8.49 9.42 -8.15
N LEU A 25 -8.73 8.52 -7.20
CA LEU A 25 -9.96 7.71 -7.12
C LEU A 25 -10.83 8.20 -5.95
N PRO A 26 -12.17 8.06 -6.01
CA PRO A 26 -13.02 8.11 -4.83
C PRO A 26 -12.69 6.95 -3.88
N LYS A 27 -12.95 7.09 -2.58
CA LYS A 27 -12.72 6.05 -1.57
C LYS A 27 -13.48 4.78 -1.84
N SER A 28 -14.68 4.87 -2.41
CA SER A 28 -15.43 3.70 -2.85
C SER A 28 -14.71 2.87 -3.91
N LEU A 29 -13.67 3.40 -4.58
CA LEU A 29 -12.90 2.72 -5.61
C LEU A 29 -11.49 2.34 -5.13
N TRP A 30 -10.77 3.21 -4.41
CA TRP A 30 -9.42 2.87 -3.97
C TRP A 30 -9.38 1.95 -2.74
N TRP A 31 -10.41 1.98 -1.90
CA TRP A 31 -10.44 1.17 -0.67
C TRP A 31 -10.35 -0.31 -1.01
N PHE A 32 -9.27 -0.98 -0.55
CA PHE A 32 -9.00 -2.39 -0.83
C PHE A 32 -9.06 -2.78 -2.32
N HIS A 33 -8.69 -1.85 -3.23
CA HIS A 33 -8.75 -2.09 -4.67
C HIS A 33 -10.16 -2.46 -5.16
N HIS A 34 -11.20 -1.74 -4.73
CA HIS A 34 -12.53 -1.96 -5.30
C HIS A 34 -12.61 -1.63 -6.81
N VAL A 35 -11.78 -0.70 -7.29
CA VAL A 35 -11.73 -0.25 -8.69
C VAL A 35 -11.52 -1.38 -9.70
N ASP A 36 -10.76 -2.41 -9.32
CA ASP A 36 -10.47 -3.59 -10.14
C ASP A 36 -11.18 -4.85 -9.58
N GLY A 37 -12.04 -4.69 -8.57
CA GLY A 37 -12.81 -5.74 -7.92
C GLY A 37 -12.03 -6.62 -6.96
N CYS A 38 -10.76 -6.32 -6.66
CA CYS A 38 -9.91 -7.19 -5.86
C CYS A 38 -10.44 -7.48 -4.43
N ASP A 39 -11.18 -6.54 -3.83
CA ASP A 39 -11.84 -6.72 -2.53
C ASP A 39 -12.90 -7.84 -2.51
N GLN A 40 -13.40 -8.24 -3.67
CA GLN A 40 -14.44 -9.28 -3.82
C GLN A 40 -13.87 -10.70 -3.92
N PHE A 41 -12.54 -10.84 -4.04
CA PHE A 41 -11.87 -12.13 -4.23
C PHE A 41 -11.00 -12.47 -3.01
N PRO A 42 -11.59 -12.90 -1.88
CA PRO A 42 -10.82 -13.28 -0.70
C PRO A 42 -9.93 -14.49 -0.98
N PRO A 43 -8.86 -14.70 -0.20
CA PRO A 43 -8.14 -15.97 -0.24
C PRO A 43 -9.07 -17.14 0.15
N PRO A 44 -8.75 -18.37 -0.27
CA PRO A 44 -9.49 -19.57 0.13
C PRO A 44 -9.69 -19.67 1.65
N GLU A 45 -10.77 -20.32 2.06
CA GLU A 45 -11.05 -20.55 3.48
C GLU A 45 -9.88 -21.25 4.19
N GLY A 46 -9.60 -20.83 5.42
CA GLY A 46 -8.47 -21.35 6.21
C GLY A 46 -7.10 -20.80 5.84
N GLN A 47 -6.95 -20.06 4.72
CA GLN A 47 -5.68 -19.42 4.36
C GLN A 47 -5.55 -18.04 4.99
N PHE A 48 -4.53 -17.90 5.85
CA PHE A 48 -4.20 -16.67 6.54
C PHE A 48 -2.71 -16.34 6.38
N LEU A 49 -2.40 -15.05 6.29
CA LEU A 49 -1.06 -14.55 6.62
C LEU A 49 -0.86 -14.70 8.13
N GLU A 50 0.12 -15.51 8.54
CA GLU A 50 0.41 -15.73 9.96
C GLU A 50 1.32 -14.63 10.52
N LEU A 51 0.90 -14.04 11.63
CA LEU A 51 1.61 -12.98 12.34
C LEU A 51 2.11 -13.53 13.68
N PRO A 52 3.35 -14.03 13.77
CA PRO A 52 3.87 -14.60 15.01
C PRO A 52 4.22 -13.49 16.00
N ALA A 53 3.43 -13.35 17.07
CA ALA A 53 3.59 -12.29 18.07
C ALA A 53 5.03 -12.29 18.64
N GLY A 54 5.70 -11.13 18.58
CA GLY A 54 7.05 -10.93 19.09
C GLY A 54 8.16 -11.49 18.20
N LYS A 55 7.84 -11.95 16.99
CA LYS A 55 8.79 -12.44 15.99
C LYS A 55 8.62 -11.67 14.68
N GLU A 56 9.21 -12.18 13.62
CA GLU A 56 9.05 -11.64 12.27
C GLU A 56 8.28 -12.60 11.37
N PHE A 57 7.63 -12.05 10.34
CA PHE A 57 7.13 -12.80 9.19
C PHE A 57 7.72 -12.23 7.91
N THR A 58 7.97 -13.09 6.93
CA THR A 58 8.51 -12.70 5.63
C THR A 58 7.41 -12.78 4.57
N VAL A 59 7.36 -11.78 3.70
CA VAL A 59 6.47 -11.75 2.54
C VAL A 59 7.27 -11.54 1.25
N GLU A 60 6.62 -11.83 0.13
CA GLU A 60 7.10 -11.45 -1.20
C GLU A 60 6.42 -10.16 -1.65
N ILE A 61 7.21 -9.18 -2.05
CA ILE A 61 6.77 -7.96 -2.70
C ILE A 61 7.27 -8.01 -4.14
N ALA A 62 6.35 -7.89 -5.10
CA ALA A 62 6.69 -8.01 -6.51
C ALA A 62 5.82 -7.12 -7.40
N SER A 63 6.33 -6.78 -8.59
CA SER A 63 5.61 -6.01 -9.61
C SER A 63 4.56 -6.85 -10.36
N ASN A 64 4.58 -8.17 -10.22
CA ASN A 64 3.60 -9.10 -10.77
C ASN A 64 3.61 -10.39 -9.92
N ARG A 65 2.49 -11.12 -9.84
CA ARG A 65 2.47 -12.45 -9.23
C ARG A 65 3.45 -13.42 -9.89
N ALA A 66 3.64 -13.31 -11.22
CA ALA A 66 4.54 -14.14 -12.02
C ALA A 66 5.98 -14.20 -11.48
N THR A 67 6.43 -13.16 -10.80
CA THR A 67 7.79 -13.04 -10.25
C THR A 67 7.85 -13.37 -8.76
N THR A 68 6.88 -14.12 -8.26
CA THR A 68 6.82 -14.66 -6.89
C THR A 68 6.84 -16.19 -6.88
N THR A 69 6.98 -16.81 -5.70
CA THR A 69 6.85 -18.27 -5.56
C THR A 69 5.43 -18.79 -5.81
N LEU A 70 4.45 -17.91 -6.03
CA LEU A 70 3.05 -18.29 -6.24
C LEU A 70 2.71 -18.64 -7.70
N SER A 71 3.68 -18.60 -8.61
CA SER A 71 3.48 -18.76 -10.06
C SER A 71 4.66 -19.46 -10.73
N TYR A 72 4.41 -20.15 -11.84
CA TYR A 72 5.38 -20.72 -12.77
C TYR A 72 6.48 -21.55 -12.10
N ASP A 73 6.15 -22.23 -11.00
CA ASP A 73 7.11 -22.96 -10.15
C ASP A 73 8.36 -22.13 -9.76
N GLY A 74 8.21 -20.80 -9.69
CA GLY A 74 9.28 -19.86 -9.37
C GLY A 74 10.24 -19.54 -10.53
N GLN A 75 9.91 -19.88 -11.78
CA GLN A 75 10.81 -19.69 -12.93
C GLN A 75 11.27 -18.23 -13.15
N TYR A 76 10.42 -17.25 -12.81
CA TYR A 76 10.69 -15.82 -13.07
C TYR A 76 11.03 -15.03 -11.80
N ILE A 77 11.37 -15.69 -10.69
CA ILE A 77 11.76 -15.00 -9.46
C ILE A 77 13.21 -14.51 -9.56
N SER A 78 13.47 -13.34 -9.01
CA SER A 78 14.82 -12.86 -8.70
C SER A 78 14.89 -12.36 -7.27
N ASP A 79 16.03 -11.80 -6.86
CA ASP A 79 16.12 -11.08 -5.58
C ASP A 79 15.32 -9.77 -5.56
N TRP A 80 14.97 -9.27 -6.74
CA TRP A 80 14.39 -7.95 -6.95
C TRP A 80 12.90 -8.03 -7.24
N VAL A 81 12.18 -6.95 -6.90
CA VAL A 81 10.72 -6.92 -6.98
C VAL A 81 10.17 -7.08 -8.40
N ASP A 82 10.95 -6.76 -9.42
CA ASP A 82 10.53 -6.85 -10.82
C ASP A 82 10.91 -8.17 -11.51
N GLY A 83 11.52 -9.11 -10.77
CA GLY A 83 11.98 -10.38 -11.32
C GLY A 83 13.19 -10.25 -12.26
N GLN A 84 13.77 -9.06 -12.40
CA GLN A 84 14.95 -8.83 -13.22
C GLN A 84 16.22 -8.82 -12.37
N PRO A 85 17.39 -9.13 -12.95
CA PRO A 85 18.67 -8.89 -12.28
C PRO A 85 18.99 -7.39 -12.34
N HIS A 86 19.20 -6.77 -11.17
CA HIS A 86 19.77 -5.41 -11.08
C HIS A 86 21.23 -5.45 -10.66
N THR A 87 22.01 -4.53 -11.20
CA THR A 87 23.33 -4.18 -10.66
C THR A 87 23.19 -3.18 -9.51
N ASP A 88 24.23 -3.00 -8.70
CA ASP A 88 24.23 -2.12 -7.51
C ASP A 88 24.06 -0.61 -7.81
N ALA A 89 23.63 -0.22 -9.01
CA ALA A 89 23.45 1.16 -9.43
C ALA A 89 22.27 1.86 -8.75
N PHE A 90 21.37 1.10 -8.13
CA PHE A 90 20.26 1.65 -7.35
C PHE A 90 20.63 1.65 -5.86
N ASN A 91 20.25 2.71 -5.13
CA ASN A 91 20.50 2.83 -3.69
C ASN A 91 19.26 2.49 -2.85
N GLU A 92 19.35 1.44 -2.03
CA GLU A 92 18.30 0.96 -1.11
C GLU A 92 17.75 2.07 -0.22
N THR A 93 18.62 2.96 0.26
CA THR A 93 18.24 4.03 1.19
C THR A 93 17.24 5.03 0.60
N MET A 94 17.06 5.06 -0.72
CA MET A 94 16.09 5.91 -1.41
C MET A 94 14.67 5.35 -1.42
N ALA A 95 14.48 4.07 -1.09
CA ALA A 95 13.15 3.47 -1.01
C ALA A 95 12.35 4.04 0.18
N ALA A 96 11.06 4.29 -0.05
CA ALA A 96 10.22 5.12 0.83
C ALA A 96 9.89 4.46 2.17
N GLY A 97 9.81 3.13 2.20
CA GLY A 97 9.29 2.34 3.31
C GLY A 97 7.85 1.90 3.09
N THR A 98 7.53 0.72 3.62
CA THR A 98 6.23 0.06 3.50
C THR A 98 5.72 -0.34 4.88
N ALA A 99 4.44 -0.69 4.98
CA ALA A 99 3.83 -1.04 6.24
C ALA A 99 2.82 -2.17 6.13
N PHE A 100 2.60 -2.84 7.26
CA PHE A 100 1.44 -3.70 7.48
C PHE A 100 0.54 -3.11 8.57
N ALA A 101 -0.76 -3.14 8.31
CA ALA A 101 -1.82 -2.78 9.24
C ALA A 101 -2.75 -3.95 9.52
N ILE A 102 -3.43 -3.93 10.66
CA ILE A 102 -4.34 -4.96 11.13
C ILE A 102 -5.65 -4.36 11.63
N SER A 103 -6.77 -5.02 11.30
CA SER A 103 -8.10 -4.78 11.83
C SER A 103 -8.66 -6.07 12.40
N TYR A 104 -9.15 -6.03 13.64
CA TYR A 104 -9.74 -7.18 14.36
C TYR A 104 -11.18 -7.47 13.91
N GLN A 105 -11.47 -7.24 12.63
CA GLN A 105 -12.70 -7.63 11.96
C GLN A 105 -12.41 -8.85 11.08
N SER A 106 -13.31 -9.83 11.07
CA SER A 106 -13.24 -10.96 10.12
C SER A 106 -13.90 -10.65 8.78
N ASP A 107 -14.75 -9.62 8.75
CA ASP A 107 -15.50 -9.16 7.58
C ASP A 107 -14.87 -7.89 7.03
N LEU A 108 -14.45 -7.92 5.77
CA LEU A 108 -13.79 -6.79 5.11
C LEU A 108 -14.67 -5.54 5.08
N SER A 109 -15.99 -5.69 4.96
CA SER A 109 -16.93 -4.56 4.92
C SER A 109 -16.98 -3.75 6.22
N LYS A 110 -16.50 -4.32 7.33
CA LYS A 110 -16.41 -3.67 8.64
C LYS A 110 -15.07 -3.00 8.90
N VAL A 111 -14.12 -3.14 7.98
CA VAL A 111 -12.81 -2.49 8.10
C VAL A 111 -12.96 -1.01 7.76
N THR A 112 -12.47 -0.16 8.65
CA THR A 112 -12.46 1.30 8.49
C THR A 112 -11.04 1.84 8.69
N PRO A 113 -10.73 3.07 8.23
CA PRO A 113 -9.47 3.73 8.54
C PRO A 113 -9.10 3.67 10.03
N GLU A 114 -10.07 3.86 10.92
CA GLU A 114 -9.89 3.97 12.37
C GLU A 114 -9.60 2.63 13.04
N ASN A 115 -10.03 1.51 12.45
CA ASN A 115 -9.80 0.17 12.99
C ASN A 115 -8.69 -0.60 12.25
N LEU A 116 -8.12 -0.04 11.18
CA LEU A 116 -6.98 -0.59 10.45
C LEU A 116 -5.68 0.07 10.91
N VAL A 117 -5.03 -0.54 11.90
CA VAL A 117 -3.91 0.05 12.64
C VAL A 117 -2.58 -0.46 12.11
N VAL A 118 -1.67 0.44 11.73
CA VAL A 118 -0.30 0.08 11.33
C VAL A 118 0.43 -0.53 12.52
N PHE A 119 0.83 -1.80 12.40
CA PHE A 119 1.50 -2.55 13.47
C PHE A 119 2.96 -2.86 13.16
N SER A 120 3.37 -2.83 11.88
CA SER A 120 4.76 -3.00 11.47
C SER A 120 5.07 -2.07 10.31
N VAL A 121 6.28 -1.52 10.32
CA VAL A 121 6.84 -0.75 9.22
C VAL A 121 8.20 -1.34 8.87
N ARG A 122 8.56 -1.28 7.59
CA ARG A 122 9.91 -1.58 7.14
C ARG A 122 10.42 -0.44 6.29
N TYR A 123 11.48 0.22 6.73
CA TYR A 123 12.13 1.27 5.95
C TYR A 123 12.78 0.71 4.70
N HIS A 124 13.09 1.59 3.75
CA HIS A 124 13.87 1.24 2.56
C HIS A 124 13.27 0.09 1.75
N THR A 125 11.94 0.05 1.71
CA THR A 125 11.15 -0.90 0.92
C THR A 125 10.13 -0.17 0.06
N PRO A 126 9.63 -0.79 -1.02
CA PRO A 126 10.09 -2.05 -1.60
C PRO A 126 11.52 -1.91 -2.18
N TRP A 127 12.30 -2.99 -2.09
CA TRP A 127 13.66 -3.06 -2.62
C TRP A 127 14.00 -4.47 -3.10
N LYS A 128 14.08 -5.40 -2.15
CA LYS A 128 14.16 -6.83 -2.41
C LYS A 128 12.77 -7.44 -2.39
N ARG A 129 12.61 -8.54 -3.13
CA ARG A 129 11.36 -9.31 -3.17
C ARG A 129 11.00 -9.85 -1.79
N LEU A 130 11.95 -10.51 -1.13
CA LEU A 130 11.74 -11.01 0.23
C LEU A 130 11.95 -9.90 1.24
N THR A 131 10.92 -9.60 2.02
CA THR A 131 10.95 -8.56 3.06
C THR A 131 10.37 -9.10 4.34
N SER A 132 11.09 -8.93 5.46
CA SER A 132 10.64 -9.31 6.80
C SER A 132 10.09 -8.13 7.57
N TYR A 133 9.05 -8.39 8.37
CA TYR A 133 8.34 -7.42 9.20
C TYR A 133 8.21 -7.94 10.63
N ALA A 134 8.54 -7.10 11.60
CA ALA A 134 8.46 -7.44 13.01
C ALA A 134 7.04 -7.25 13.56
N VAL A 135 6.56 -8.23 14.32
CA VAL A 135 5.22 -8.25 14.92
C VAL A 135 5.32 -7.84 16.39
N PRO A 136 4.56 -6.83 16.86
CA PRO A 136 4.51 -6.50 18.28
C PRO A 136 4.13 -7.73 19.12
N SER A 137 4.87 -7.99 20.19
CA SER A 137 4.64 -9.14 21.08
C SER A 137 3.29 -9.07 21.79
N ALA A 138 2.75 -7.86 21.95
CA ALA A 138 1.48 -7.62 22.63
C ALA A 138 0.25 -7.66 21.71
N LEU A 139 0.40 -8.00 20.40
CA LEU A 139 -0.77 -8.22 19.54
C LEU A 139 -1.66 -9.35 20.13
N PRO A 140 -2.95 -9.08 20.40
CA PRO A 140 -3.87 -10.12 20.86
C PRO A 140 -4.25 -11.10 19.74
N ALA A 141 -4.87 -12.22 20.13
CA ALA A 141 -5.40 -13.16 19.16
C ALA A 141 -6.53 -12.54 18.32
N CYS A 142 -6.58 -12.90 17.04
CA CYS A 142 -7.71 -12.56 16.16
C CYS A 142 -8.99 -13.30 16.58
N PRO A 143 -10.19 -12.77 16.22
CA PRO A 143 -11.43 -13.54 16.35
C PRO A 143 -11.38 -14.84 15.51
N PRO A 144 -12.30 -15.80 15.73
CA PRO A 144 -12.26 -17.11 15.07
C PRO A 144 -12.19 -17.08 13.54
N GLY A 145 -12.83 -16.09 12.89
CA GLY A 145 -12.77 -15.90 11.43
C GLY A 145 -11.48 -15.25 10.92
N GLY A 146 -10.51 -15.01 11.80
CA GLY A 146 -9.31 -14.24 11.53
C GLY A 146 -9.54 -12.73 11.50
N CYS A 147 -8.47 -12.00 11.26
CA CYS A 147 -8.43 -10.56 11.06
C CYS A 147 -8.31 -10.20 9.58
N ILE A 148 -8.53 -8.93 9.26
CA ILE A 148 -8.10 -8.34 7.98
C ILE A 148 -6.81 -7.56 8.21
N CYS A 149 -5.83 -7.79 7.34
CA CYS A 149 -4.61 -7.00 7.27
C CYS A 149 -4.51 -6.30 5.93
N ALA A 150 -3.69 -5.25 5.89
CA ALA A 150 -3.37 -4.55 4.65
C ALA A 150 -1.87 -4.23 4.58
N TRP A 151 -1.28 -4.40 3.40
CA TRP A 151 0.04 -3.87 3.07
C TRP A 151 -0.12 -2.51 2.40
N GLY A 152 0.73 -1.55 2.75
CA GLY A 152 0.69 -0.20 2.20
C GLY A 152 2.04 0.31 1.75
N TRP A 153 2.03 1.08 0.67
CA TRP A 153 3.20 1.80 0.17
C TRP A 153 2.82 3.14 -0.46
N VAL A 154 3.68 4.13 -0.30
CA VAL A 154 3.62 5.41 -1.02
C VAL A 154 5.02 5.69 -1.58
N PRO A 155 5.22 5.73 -2.91
CA PRO A 155 6.54 5.95 -3.50
C PRO A 155 7.08 7.36 -3.22
N ASN A 156 8.41 7.46 -3.16
CA ASN A 156 9.13 8.73 -3.10
C ASN A 156 9.19 9.35 -4.49
N GLY A 157 8.38 10.38 -4.78
CA GLY A 157 8.60 11.43 -5.79
C GLY A 157 8.88 11.05 -7.26
N CYS A 158 9.02 9.77 -7.58
CA CYS A 158 9.34 9.25 -8.91
C CYS A 158 8.05 8.70 -9.54
N GLY A 159 7.60 9.37 -10.60
CA GLY A 159 6.39 8.99 -11.32
C GLY A 159 5.11 9.57 -10.73
N GLN A 160 4.00 8.87 -10.95
CA GLN A 160 2.69 9.29 -10.49
C GLN A 160 2.64 9.26 -8.95
N PRO A 161 2.17 10.33 -8.28
CA PRO A 161 2.17 10.39 -6.83
C PRO A 161 0.95 9.63 -6.27
N ASN A 162 1.05 8.30 -6.26
CA ASN A 162 -0.01 7.33 -5.99
C ASN A 162 0.16 6.66 -4.61
N ILE A 163 -0.75 5.74 -4.28
CA ILE A 163 -0.60 4.80 -3.16
C ILE A 163 -0.80 3.36 -3.65
N TYR A 164 -0.29 2.40 -2.88
CA TYR A 164 -0.61 0.99 -3.02
C TYR A 164 -1.23 0.46 -1.73
N HIS A 165 -2.23 -0.40 -1.85
CA HIS A 165 -3.02 -0.86 -0.71
C HIS A 165 -3.55 -2.30 -0.91
N GLN A 166 -2.80 -3.31 -0.48
CA GLN A 166 -3.16 -4.71 -0.73
C GLN A 166 -3.78 -5.39 0.50
N GLY A 167 -4.96 -5.98 0.35
CA GLY A 167 -5.66 -6.69 1.43
C GLY A 167 -5.22 -8.14 1.65
N PHE A 168 -5.29 -8.60 2.90
CA PHE A 168 -5.02 -9.97 3.33
C PHE A 168 -6.03 -10.42 4.39
N ARG A 169 -6.36 -11.72 4.41
CA ARG A 169 -6.80 -12.36 5.66
C ARG A 169 -5.55 -12.73 6.46
N CYS A 170 -5.54 -12.43 7.75
CA CYS A 170 -4.41 -12.69 8.62
C CYS A 170 -4.86 -13.24 9.98
N LYS A 171 -3.93 -13.85 10.71
CA LYS A 171 -4.15 -14.30 12.10
C LYS A 171 -2.89 -14.09 12.94
N VAL A 172 -3.07 -13.71 14.19
CA VAL A 172 -1.96 -13.64 15.16
C VAL A 172 -1.72 -15.02 15.75
N THR A 173 -0.48 -15.50 15.69
CA THR A 173 -0.05 -16.78 16.29
C THR A 173 0.86 -16.51 17.49
N GLY A 174 0.81 -17.38 18.49
CA GLY A 174 1.60 -17.22 19.72
C GLY A 174 1.22 -16.01 20.58
N ALA A 175 0.02 -15.44 20.40
CA ALA A 175 -0.45 -14.32 21.20
C ALA A 175 -0.58 -14.70 22.68
N THR A 176 0.03 -13.90 23.56
CA THR A 176 -0.06 -14.04 25.03
C THR A 176 -0.74 -12.85 25.68
N SER A 177 -0.87 -11.74 24.96
CA SER A 177 -1.51 -10.51 25.40
C SER A 177 -3.00 -10.52 25.09
N MET A 178 -3.77 -9.84 25.93
CA MET A 178 -5.19 -9.50 25.69
C MET A 178 -5.40 -7.99 25.51
N ALA A 179 -4.33 -7.20 25.46
CA ALA A 179 -4.42 -5.75 25.31
C ALA A 179 -5.04 -5.40 23.96
N PRO A 180 -6.19 -4.70 23.92
CA PRO A 180 -6.81 -4.34 22.66
C PRO A 180 -5.93 -3.30 21.94
N VAL A 181 -5.87 -3.41 20.61
CA VAL A 181 -5.26 -2.37 19.77
C VAL A 181 -6.14 -1.11 19.84
N ALA A 182 -5.52 0.04 20.06
CA ALA A 182 -6.22 1.31 20.17
C ALA A 182 -6.79 1.76 18.82
N VAL A 183 -7.78 2.66 18.86
CA VAL A 183 -8.31 3.31 17.67
C VAL A 183 -7.21 4.14 16.99
N ALA A 184 -7.01 3.89 15.70
CA ALA A 184 -5.96 4.54 14.92
C ALA A 184 -6.31 5.99 14.56
N LYS A 185 -5.33 6.88 14.69
CA LYS A 185 -5.41 8.29 14.29
C LYS A 185 -4.60 8.56 13.02
N PRO A 186 -4.99 9.53 12.18
CA PRO A 186 -4.19 9.92 11.02
C PRO A 186 -2.74 10.26 11.42
N PRO A 187 -1.73 9.76 10.69
CA PRO A 187 -0.36 10.24 10.87
C PRO A 187 -0.25 11.69 10.39
N VAL A 188 0.67 12.45 10.98
CA VAL A 188 0.92 13.86 10.61
C VAL A 188 2.36 14.05 10.21
N TRP A 189 2.60 14.94 9.24
CA TRP A 189 3.96 15.31 8.85
C TRP A 189 4.66 15.99 10.03
N CYS A 190 5.75 15.38 10.49
CA CYS A 190 6.51 15.81 11.65
C CYS A 190 8.04 15.74 11.42
N GLU A 191 8.47 15.75 10.15
CA GLU A 191 9.89 15.84 9.81
C GLU A 191 10.54 17.06 10.49
N GLY A 192 11.65 16.81 11.19
CA GLY A 192 12.37 17.82 11.96
C GLY A 192 11.84 18.12 13.36
N ASP A 193 10.68 17.60 13.73
CA ASP A 193 10.12 17.78 15.08
C ASP A 193 9.25 16.59 15.50
N ALA A 194 9.90 15.57 16.07
CA ALA A 194 9.24 14.34 16.50
C ALA A 194 8.21 14.53 17.62
N SER A 195 8.22 15.69 18.31
CA SER A 195 7.22 16.01 19.33
C SER A 195 5.83 16.26 18.71
N LYS A 196 5.79 16.67 17.44
CA LYS A 196 4.56 16.92 16.68
C LYS A 196 3.95 15.68 16.04
N CYS A 197 4.64 14.54 16.03
CA CYS A 197 4.12 13.32 15.43
C CYS A 197 2.91 12.76 16.20
N THR A 198 1.97 12.17 15.46
CA THR A 198 0.90 11.34 16.04
C THR A 198 1.49 10.21 16.87
N LYS A 199 1.13 10.14 18.15
CA LYS A 199 1.57 9.09 19.08
C LYS A 199 0.58 7.93 19.10
N GLY A 200 1.07 6.72 19.37
CA GLY A 200 0.27 5.52 19.47
C GLY A 200 -0.18 4.96 18.11
N ALA A 201 -1.35 4.32 18.14
CA ALA A 201 -1.98 3.71 16.97
C ALA A 201 -2.19 4.72 15.84
N LYS A 202 -1.58 4.44 14.69
CA LYS A 202 -1.65 5.27 13.49
C LYS A 202 -2.40 4.52 12.38
N GLN A 203 -3.16 5.28 11.60
CA GLN A 203 -3.80 4.79 10.38
C GLN A 203 -2.74 4.53 9.30
N MET A 204 -3.10 3.76 8.28
CA MET A 204 -2.34 3.75 7.04
C MET A 204 -2.36 5.14 6.38
N ILE A 205 -1.42 5.37 5.46
CA ILE A 205 -1.34 6.63 4.72
C ILE A 205 -2.34 6.57 3.55
N TYR A 206 -3.32 7.47 3.54
CA TYR A 206 -4.24 7.67 2.43
C TYR A 206 -4.00 9.07 1.85
N TRP A 207 -3.53 9.12 0.61
CA TRP A 207 -3.02 10.33 -0.01
C TRP A 207 -3.28 10.33 -1.52
N ASN A 208 -3.41 11.53 -2.10
CA ASN A 208 -3.66 11.79 -3.52
C ASN A 208 -4.83 11.01 -4.15
N GLN A 209 -5.90 10.88 -3.39
CA GLN A 209 -7.19 10.38 -3.85
C GLN A 209 -8.16 11.55 -4.05
N LEU A 210 -9.29 11.33 -4.73
CA LEU A 210 -10.33 12.37 -4.87
C LEU A 210 -11.03 12.64 -3.53
N ASP A 211 -11.21 11.61 -2.70
CA ASP A 211 -11.70 11.72 -1.34
C ASP A 211 -11.08 10.64 -0.43
N GLY A 212 -11.33 10.75 0.88
CA GLY A 212 -10.86 9.78 1.87
C GLY A 212 -9.38 9.89 2.25
N ASN A 213 -8.68 10.94 1.80
CA ASN A 213 -7.32 11.23 2.24
C ASN A 213 -7.28 11.53 3.74
N ASN A 214 -6.22 11.10 4.42
CA ASN A 214 -5.96 11.42 5.83
C ASN A 214 -4.61 12.12 6.05
N VAL A 215 -3.78 12.22 5.01
CA VAL A 215 -2.54 13.00 5.03
C VAL A 215 -2.60 14.06 3.93
N HIS A 216 -2.23 15.29 4.28
CA HIS A 216 -2.12 16.41 3.36
C HIS A 216 -0.75 17.06 3.56
N VAL A 217 0.04 17.13 2.48
CA VAL A 217 1.39 17.69 2.51
C VAL A 217 1.57 18.67 1.36
N SER A 218 2.40 19.68 1.59
CA SER A 218 2.78 20.69 0.61
C SER A 218 4.20 21.17 0.89
N GLY A 219 4.83 21.75 -0.13
CA GLY A 219 6.22 22.23 -0.04
C GLY A 219 7.24 21.10 -0.15
N TYR A 220 8.42 21.33 0.41
CA TYR A 220 9.59 20.46 0.27
C TYR A 220 9.96 19.79 1.60
N ASP A 221 10.53 18.60 1.51
CA ASP A 221 11.16 17.89 2.62
C ASP A 221 12.61 18.38 2.85
N PHE A 222 13.27 17.85 3.88
CA PHE A 222 14.66 18.20 4.19
C PHE A 222 15.68 17.78 3.13
N SER A 223 15.31 16.88 2.24
CA SER A 223 16.13 16.50 1.08
C SER A 223 15.90 17.42 -0.13
N GLY A 224 15.04 18.44 0.00
CA GLY A 224 14.73 19.38 -1.07
C GLY A 224 13.74 18.83 -2.11
N ASN A 225 13.09 17.70 -1.84
CA ASN A 225 12.11 17.09 -2.74
C ASN A 225 10.69 17.52 -2.35
N PRO A 226 9.73 17.58 -3.29
CA PRO A 226 8.32 17.72 -2.94
C PRO A 226 7.93 16.67 -1.90
N LYS A 227 7.22 17.08 -0.85
CA LYS A 227 6.85 16.16 0.23
C LYS A 227 6.01 15.00 -0.32
N SER A 228 6.52 13.78 -0.15
CA SER A 228 5.76 12.53 -0.30
C SER A 228 5.59 11.88 1.08
N PRO A 229 4.36 11.60 1.54
CA PRO A 229 4.14 10.97 2.82
C PRO A 229 4.54 9.49 2.75
N ALA A 230 5.60 9.12 3.46
CA ALA A 230 6.14 7.75 3.44
C ALA A 230 6.02 7.07 4.81
N TYR A 231 5.97 5.74 4.84
CA TYR A 231 6.02 4.94 6.08
C TYR A 231 7.42 5.01 6.70
N SER A 232 7.71 6.16 7.30
CA SER A 232 8.99 6.53 7.85
C SER A 232 8.86 7.53 9.00
N GLN A 233 10.00 7.94 9.55
CA GLN A 233 10.08 8.93 10.62
C GLN A 233 9.47 10.29 10.24
N LYS A 234 9.36 10.61 8.94
CA LYS A 234 8.70 11.84 8.45
C LYS A 234 7.24 11.96 8.91
N LEU A 235 6.60 10.82 9.22
CA LEU A 235 5.24 10.71 9.74
C LEU A 235 5.17 10.05 11.14
N GLY A 236 6.32 9.91 11.82
CA GLY A 236 6.39 9.32 13.15
C GLY A 236 6.16 7.81 13.20
N PHE A 237 6.33 7.11 12.07
CA PHE A 237 6.52 5.66 12.07
C PHE A 237 7.97 5.35 12.40
N PHE A 238 8.21 4.29 13.16
CA PHE A 238 9.57 3.76 13.40
C PHE A 238 9.76 2.49 12.59
N ASP A 239 11.01 2.15 12.24
CA ASP A 239 11.30 0.87 11.58
C ASP A 239 11.01 -0.31 12.53
N GLY A 240 10.38 -1.37 12.02
CA GLY A 240 9.98 -2.55 12.77
C GLY A 240 8.58 -2.48 13.40
N ALA A 241 8.42 -3.18 14.53
CA ALA A 241 7.16 -3.34 15.25
C ALA A 241 6.72 -2.04 15.93
N GLN A 242 5.46 -1.65 15.74
CA GLN A 242 4.85 -0.49 16.40
C GLN A 242 4.30 -0.93 17.77
N ASN A 243 5.08 -0.74 18.82
CA ASN A 243 4.76 -1.26 20.16
C ASN A 243 3.89 -0.31 21.02
N ASP A 244 3.63 0.91 20.57
CA ASP A 244 2.83 1.93 21.27
C ASP A 244 1.35 1.94 20.85
N ILE A 245 0.89 0.94 20.10
CA ILE A 245 -0.44 0.92 19.46
C ILE A 245 -1.57 0.40 20.36
N PHE A 246 -1.28 -0.01 21.58
CA PHE A 246 -2.26 -0.66 22.47
C PHE A 246 -3.03 0.36 23.30
N ALA A 247 -4.32 0.12 23.51
CA ALA A 247 -5.09 0.93 24.44
C ALA A 247 -4.55 0.69 25.86
N PRO A 248 -4.58 1.71 26.73
CA PRO A 248 -4.27 1.49 28.13
C PRO A 248 -5.21 0.39 28.67
N PRO A 249 -4.72 -0.51 29.55
CA PRO A 249 -5.60 -1.45 30.21
C PRO A 249 -6.73 -0.64 30.83
N SER A 250 -7.97 -0.97 30.46
CA SER A 250 -9.15 -0.32 31.03
C SER A 250 -9.02 -0.39 32.54
N GLN A 251 -8.76 0.75 33.19
CA GLN A 251 -8.89 0.90 34.64
C GLN A 251 -10.27 0.35 35.00
N GLY A 252 -10.29 -0.64 35.88
CA GLY A 252 -11.38 -1.60 36.03
C GLY A 252 -12.77 -0.99 35.92
N TYR A 253 -13.63 -1.65 35.14
CA TYR A 253 -15.06 -1.59 35.45
C TYR A 253 -15.23 -2.01 36.91
N PRO A 254 -16.03 -1.29 37.73
CA PRO A 254 -16.39 -1.78 39.05
C PRO A 254 -17.10 -3.12 38.85
N THR A 255 -16.43 -4.21 39.23
CA THR A 255 -17.07 -5.50 39.41
C THR A 255 -18.05 -5.34 40.56
N ASP A 256 -19.33 -5.22 40.22
CA ASP A 256 -20.43 -5.23 41.16
C ASP A 256 -20.36 -6.56 41.93
N SER A 257 -19.83 -6.46 43.15
CA SER A 257 -19.48 -7.60 43.99
C SER A 257 -20.70 -7.93 44.85
N SER A 258 -21.67 -8.63 44.29
CA SER A 258 -22.76 -9.23 45.08
C SER A 258 -22.72 -10.75 44.99
N SER A 259 -21.79 -11.35 45.75
CA SER A 259 -21.87 -12.76 46.14
C SER A 259 -21.09 -12.96 47.45
N GLY A 260 -21.62 -12.36 48.52
CA GLY A 260 -21.29 -12.72 49.89
C GLY A 260 -22.37 -13.66 50.42
N SER A 261 -22.16 -14.97 50.28
CA SER A 261 -22.90 -15.98 51.04
C SER A 261 -22.36 -15.97 52.46
N GLY A 262 -23.16 -15.49 53.40
CA GLY A 262 -22.86 -15.45 54.82
C GLY A 262 -24.16 -15.58 55.61
N SER A 263 -24.51 -16.82 55.96
CA SER A 263 -25.49 -17.11 57.01
C SER A 263 -25.13 -16.35 58.28
N GLN A 264 -26.08 -15.62 58.90
CA GLN A 264 -26.35 -15.64 60.35
C GLN A 264 -27.62 -14.83 60.70
N ALA A 265 -28.46 -15.48 61.51
CA ALA A 265 -29.35 -14.98 62.55
C ALA A 265 -30.46 -13.95 62.24
N ILE A 266 -31.69 -14.47 62.32
CA ILE A 266 -32.94 -13.76 62.58
C ILE A 266 -32.90 -13.18 64.00
N PRO A 267 -33.43 -11.96 64.22
CA PRO A 267 -34.46 -11.85 65.25
C PRO A 267 -35.70 -11.07 64.77
N SER A 268 -36.84 -11.63 65.15
CA SER A 268 -38.20 -11.12 65.01
C SER A 268 -38.39 -9.73 65.61
N VAL A 269 -39.09 -8.83 64.90
CA VAL A 269 -39.96 -7.84 65.55
C VAL A 269 -41.19 -7.58 64.69
N SER A 270 -42.36 -7.86 65.27
CA SER A 270 -43.69 -7.52 64.80
C SER A 270 -43.95 -6.02 64.92
N GLY A 271 -44.64 -5.40 63.97
CA GLY A 271 -45.11 -4.02 64.13
C GLY A 271 -45.88 -3.47 62.94
N LEU A 272 -47.20 -3.47 63.06
CA LEU A 272 -48.19 -2.99 62.08
C LEU A 272 -48.20 -1.46 61.92
N GLY A 273 -47.96 -0.98 60.69
CA GLY A 273 -48.53 0.19 59.98
C GLY A 273 -48.61 1.60 60.62
N PRO A 274 -49.13 2.62 59.91
CA PRO A 274 -49.44 2.71 58.47
C PRO A 274 -48.99 4.05 57.80
N LYS A 275 -49.26 4.11 56.49
CA LYS A 275 -49.73 5.27 55.70
C LYS A 275 -48.70 6.00 54.83
N ALA A 276 -48.76 5.72 53.53
CA ALA A 276 -48.50 6.71 52.48
C ALA A 276 -49.40 6.43 51.26
N THR A 277 -50.28 7.40 51.02
CA THR A 277 -50.97 7.71 49.77
C THR A 277 -49.99 7.85 48.60
N SER A 278 -50.30 7.29 47.43
CA SER A 278 -50.93 8.07 46.34
C SER A 278 -50.78 7.40 44.97
N SER A 279 -51.86 7.54 44.19
CA SER A 279 -51.91 7.66 42.71
C SER A 279 -51.47 6.48 41.84
N VAL A 280 -52.50 5.73 41.45
CA VAL A 280 -52.61 4.86 40.28
C VAL A 280 -52.81 5.73 39.03
N LEU A 281 -52.10 5.44 37.93
CA LEU A 281 -52.69 5.27 36.58
C LEU A 281 -51.62 4.90 35.56
N SER A 282 -51.66 3.65 35.11
CA SER A 282 -51.08 3.14 33.88
C SER A 282 -51.96 3.53 32.69
N ILE A 283 -51.38 3.95 31.57
CA ILE A 283 -52.04 3.78 30.26
C ILE A 283 -51.00 3.50 29.16
N THR A 284 -51.16 2.32 28.55
CA THR A 284 -51.01 1.94 27.13
C THR A 284 -49.74 2.26 26.33
N ALA A 285 -49.20 1.16 25.78
CA ALA A 285 -48.36 1.12 24.61
C ALA A 285 -49.03 1.72 23.36
N SER A 286 -48.23 2.38 22.53
CA SER A 286 -48.53 2.59 21.11
C SER A 286 -47.22 2.66 20.33
N SER A 287 -47.15 1.78 19.33
CA SER A 287 -46.17 1.74 18.24
C SER A 287 -46.23 3.02 17.41
N VAL A 288 -45.07 3.59 17.09
CA VAL A 288 -44.96 4.71 16.14
C VAL A 288 -44.09 4.28 14.95
N SER A 289 -44.77 4.22 13.82
CA SER A 289 -44.29 4.14 12.44
C SER A 289 -43.47 5.36 12.02
N MET A 290 -42.38 5.13 11.28
CA MET A 290 -41.54 6.20 10.71
C MET A 290 -42.10 6.74 9.40
N PRO A 291 -41.98 8.05 9.12
CA PRO A 291 -42.35 8.61 7.83
C PRO A 291 -41.19 8.49 6.83
N ALA A 292 -41.54 8.03 5.62
CA ALA A 292 -40.71 8.15 4.44
C ALA A 292 -40.82 9.59 3.90
N SER A 293 -39.68 10.29 3.82
CA SER A 293 -39.60 11.59 3.14
C SER A 293 -38.96 11.40 1.78
N SER A 294 -39.79 11.46 0.75
CA SER A 294 -39.42 11.59 -0.66
C SER A 294 -38.95 13.00 -0.95
N VAL A 295 -37.69 13.16 -1.38
CA VAL A 295 -37.20 14.40 -1.99
C VAL A 295 -36.92 14.13 -3.47
N SER A 296 -37.74 14.75 -4.31
CA SER A 296 -37.62 14.77 -5.76
C SER A 296 -36.45 15.65 -6.19
N MET A 297 -35.53 15.08 -6.99
CA MET A 297 -34.50 15.82 -7.72
C MET A 297 -35.08 16.36 -9.03
N PRO A 298 -34.78 17.61 -9.44
CA PRO A 298 -35.04 18.05 -10.79
C PRO A 298 -34.00 17.46 -11.76
N ALA A 299 -34.50 16.88 -12.86
CA ALA A 299 -33.68 16.46 -13.98
C ALA A 299 -33.20 17.69 -14.76
N SER A 300 -31.90 17.98 -14.69
CA SER A 300 -31.24 18.92 -15.60
C SER A 300 -30.56 18.11 -16.71
N SER A 301 -31.20 18.09 -17.87
CA SER A 301 -30.63 17.62 -19.13
C SER A 301 -29.50 18.56 -19.57
N VAL A 302 -28.25 18.09 -19.54
CA VAL A 302 -27.14 18.74 -20.23
C VAL A 302 -26.82 17.93 -21.48
N SER A 303 -27.18 18.51 -22.62
CA SER A 303 -26.87 18.02 -23.96
C SER A 303 -25.35 18.06 -24.21
N MET A 304 -24.78 16.91 -24.55
CA MET A 304 -23.44 16.84 -25.15
C MET A 304 -23.52 17.30 -26.62
N PRO A 305 -22.69 18.24 -27.09
CA PRO A 305 -22.53 18.45 -28.51
C PRO A 305 -21.69 17.31 -29.10
N ALA A 306 -22.26 16.60 -30.08
CA ALA A 306 -21.52 15.74 -30.98
C ALA A 306 -20.62 16.63 -31.87
N SER A 307 -19.31 16.51 -31.73
CA SER A 307 -18.37 17.02 -32.72
C SER A 307 -17.89 15.86 -33.59
N SER A 308 -18.56 15.71 -34.74
CA SER A 308 -18.13 14.92 -35.88
C SER A 308 -17.53 15.87 -36.92
N VAL A 309 -16.22 15.90 -37.13
CA VAL A 309 -15.60 16.45 -38.36
C VAL A 309 -14.30 15.70 -38.69
N SER A 310 -14.45 14.80 -39.67
CA SER A 310 -13.56 14.42 -40.79
C SER A 310 -12.03 14.39 -40.61
N VAL A 311 -11.47 13.18 -40.70
CA VAL A 311 -10.12 12.95 -41.21
C VAL A 311 -10.23 12.70 -42.72
N SER A 312 -9.63 13.61 -43.49
CA SER A 312 -9.48 13.51 -44.93
C SER A 312 -8.59 12.31 -45.30
N MET A 313 -9.12 11.44 -46.16
CA MET A 313 -8.31 10.53 -46.97
C MET A 313 -7.60 11.36 -48.03
N ASP A 314 -6.28 11.20 -48.12
CA ASP A 314 -5.54 11.58 -49.32
C ASP A 314 -4.94 10.32 -49.94
N THR A 315 -5.47 10.01 -51.12
CA THR A 315 -5.04 8.96 -52.04
C THR A 315 -4.20 9.60 -53.14
N SER A 316 -2.99 9.10 -53.38
CA SER A 316 -2.27 9.13 -54.67
C SER A 316 -1.00 8.26 -54.50
N SER A 317 -0.94 7.00 -54.95
CA SER A 317 -0.84 6.44 -56.31
C SER A 317 0.58 6.39 -56.90
N THR A 318 0.93 5.17 -57.37
CA THR A 318 2.01 4.78 -58.33
C THR A 318 3.46 4.81 -57.79
N SER A 319 4.33 3.81 -57.99
CA SER A 319 4.58 3.02 -59.20
C SER A 319 5.17 1.62 -58.91
N ALA A 320 4.88 0.70 -59.82
CA ALA A 320 5.42 -0.65 -59.95
C ALA A 320 6.86 -0.67 -60.50
N ILE A 321 7.71 -1.61 -60.04
CA ILE A 321 8.83 -2.17 -60.82
C ILE A 321 9.08 -3.64 -60.41
N LEU A 322 9.04 -4.53 -61.41
CA LEU A 322 9.54 -5.92 -61.44
C LEU A 322 11.08 -5.95 -61.52
N PRO A 323 11.78 -7.03 -61.11
CA PRO A 323 12.28 -7.96 -62.13
C PRO A 323 12.22 -9.44 -61.66
N THR A 324 11.80 -10.39 -62.49
CA THR A 324 12.53 -11.13 -63.55
C THR A 324 13.62 -12.08 -63.04
N SER A 325 13.42 -13.34 -63.42
CA SER A 325 14.19 -14.59 -63.25
C SER A 325 15.67 -14.57 -63.66
N MET A 326 16.44 -15.50 -63.07
CA MET A 326 17.40 -16.33 -63.81
C MET A 326 17.46 -17.77 -63.28
N ALA A 327 17.55 -18.69 -64.24
CA ALA A 327 17.86 -20.13 -64.18
C ALA A 327 19.34 -20.36 -63.70
N THR A 328 19.94 -21.54 -63.48
CA THR A 328 19.79 -22.93 -63.99
C THR A 328 20.79 -23.85 -63.24
N ASN A 329 20.52 -25.16 -63.24
CA ASN A 329 21.44 -26.31 -63.22
C ASN A 329 22.33 -26.65 -62.00
N SER A 330 22.15 -27.87 -61.46
CA SER A 330 23.00 -29.03 -61.85
C SER A 330 22.54 -30.38 -61.26
N ALA A 331 22.38 -31.35 -62.18
CA ALA A 331 22.73 -32.79 -62.18
C ALA A 331 22.48 -33.65 -60.90
N VAL A 332 21.60 -34.67 -60.89
CA VAL A 332 21.68 -36.02 -61.53
C VAL A 332 22.93 -36.83 -61.14
N VAL A 333 22.78 -37.80 -60.21
CA VAL A 333 23.38 -39.15 -60.30
C VAL A 333 22.43 -40.17 -59.64
N SER A 334 22.25 -41.29 -60.33
CA SER A 334 21.30 -42.38 -60.12
C SER A 334 21.83 -43.51 -59.22
N GLY A 335 20.95 -44.09 -58.39
CA GLY A 335 20.79 -45.53 -58.03
C GLY A 335 21.98 -46.35 -57.47
N PRO A 336 21.77 -47.60 -57.00
CA PRO A 336 20.57 -48.44 -57.16
C PRO A 336 20.00 -49.09 -55.86
N THR A 337 18.79 -49.62 -56.05
CA THR A 337 17.99 -50.59 -55.29
C THR A 337 18.77 -51.79 -54.74
N THR A 338 18.39 -52.34 -53.57
CA THR A 338 18.08 -53.78 -53.35
C THR A 338 17.44 -54.03 -51.98
N THR A 339 16.33 -54.77 -52.00
CA THR A 339 15.49 -55.31 -50.94
C THR A 339 16.15 -56.49 -50.20
N ARG A 340 16.01 -56.63 -48.87
CA ARG A 340 15.74 -57.95 -48.25
C ARG A 340 15.29 -57.89 -46.78
N THR A 341 14.18 -58.58 -46.55
CA THR A 341 13.58 -59.05 -45.30
C THR A 341 14.51 -60.01 -44.54
N THR A 342 14.54 -59.92 -43.21
CA THR A 342 14.53 -61.09 -42.29
C THR A 342 14.23 -60.67 -40.85
N THR A 343 13.28 -61.40 -40.28
CA THR A 343 12.80 -61.47 -38.90
C THR A 343 13.87 -61.96 -37.91
N THR A 344 13.95 -61.38 -36.70
CA THR A 344 14.20 -62.12 -35.44
C THR A 344 13.91 -61.26 -34.19
N THR A 345 13.54 -61.95 -33.13
CA THR A 345 12.78 -61.58 -31.93
C THR A 345 13.63 -61.04 -30.77
N SER A 346 12.96 -60.35 -29.83
CA SER A 346 13.34 -60.12 -28.40
C SER A 346 14.35 -58.98 -28.14
N THR A 347 14.25 -58.09 -27.14
CA THR A 347 13.55 -58.08 -25.85
C THR A 347 13.45 -56.62 -25.33
N ALA A 348 12.54 -56.40 -24.38
CA ALA A 348 12.09 -55.14 -23.81
C ALA A 348 13.16 -54.13 -23.28
N SER A 349 12.91 -52.83 -23.50
CA SER A 349 13.13 -51.77 -22.49
C SER A 349 12.30 -50.53 -22.87
N ILE A 350 11.22 -50.28 -22.12
CA ILE A 350 10.32 -49.15 -22.32
C ILE A 350 10.92 -47.93 -21.60
N ARG A 351 11.31 -46.92 -22.40
CA ARG A 351 11.69 -45.58 -21.95
C ARG A 351 10.58 -44.62 -22.38
N PRO A 352 10.04 -43.75 -21.50
CA PRO A 352 9.01 -42.80 -21.90
C PRO A 352 9.59 -41.69 -22.80
N PRO A 353 8.79 -41.15 -23.73
CA PRO A 353 9.26 -40.20 -24.73
C PRO A 353 9.45 -38.78 -24.17
N ALA A 354 10.50 -38.12 -24.65
CA ALA A 354 10.75 -36.70 -24.44
C ALA A 354 9.62 -35.86 -25.07
N ALA A 355 9.04 -34.96 -24.28
CA ALA A 355 8.07 -33.99 -24.74
C ALA A 355 8.77 -32.94 -25.63
N VAL A 356 8.15 -32.68 -26.78
CA VAL A 356 8.51 -31.64 -27.73
C VAL A 356 8.16 -30.29 -27.10
N ALA A 357 9.18 -29.49 -26.79
CA ALA A 357 9.01 -28.12 -26.34
C ALA A 357 8.63 -27.23 -27.53
N THR A 358 7.36 -26.83 -27.59
CA THR A 358 6.91 -25.74 -28.45
C THR A 358 7.35 -24.42 -27.79
N GLN A 359 8.28 -23.70 -28.42
CA GLN A 359 8.67 -22.37 -27.96
C GLN A 359 7.49 -21.40 -28.14
N VAL A 360 6.86 -21.02 -27.03
CA VAL A 360 6.00 -19.84 -26.96
C VAL A 360 6.91 -18.65 -26.64
N LEU A 361 7.03 -17.73 -27.59
CA LEU A 361 7.68 -16.43 -27.40
C LEU A 361 6.97 -15.63 -26.29
N PRO A 362 7.69 -14.99 -25.35
CA PRO A 362 7.06 -14.11 -24.39
C PRO A 362 6.48 -12.87 -25.08
N PRO A 363 5.31 -12.36 -24.64
CA PRO A 363 4.85 -11.05 -25.08
C PRO A 363 5.76 -9.97 -24.50
N ALA A 364 6.14 -9.01 -25.36
CA ALA A 364 6.81 -7.80 -24.96
C ALA A 364 5.97 -7.06 -23.91
N SER A 365 6.41 -7.11 -22.64
CA SER A 365 5.92 -6.22 -21.60
C SER A 365 6.30 -4.80 -22.02
N GLY A 366 5.29 -3.94 -22.19
CA GLY A 366 5.46 -2.52 -22.47
C GLY A 366 6.47 -1.92 -21.50
N GLY A 367 7.56 -1.40 -22.07
CA GLY A 367 8.59 -0.74 -21.29
C GLY A 367 7.98 0.39 -20.48
N LEU A 368 8.02 0.26 -19.16
CA LEU A 368 8.17 1.42 -18.30
C LEU A 368 9.42 2.14 -18.79
N SER A 369 9.19 3.30 -19.41
CA SER A 369 10.24 4.18 -19.89
C SER A 369 11.25 4.37 -18.75
N SER A 370 12.48 3.92 -19.00
CA SER A 370 13.68 4.28 -18.25
C SER A 370 13.88 5.79 -18.39
N GLY A 371 13.07 6.55 -17.66
CA GLY A 371 13.28 7.96 -17.44
C GLY A 371 14.46 8.09 -16.50
N HIS A 372 15.65 8.32 -17.07
CA HIS A 372 16.77 8.85 -16.31
C HIS A 372 16.26 10.06 -15.52
N CYS A 373 16.35 9.99 -14.18
CA CYS A 373 16.01 11.09 -13.30
C CYS A 373 17.01 12.23 -13.53
N HIS A 374 16.75 13.08 -14.51
CA HIS A 374 17.47 14.34 -14.65
C HIS A 374 17.04 15.25 -13.52
N HIS A 375 17.90 15.38 -12.50
CA HIS A 375 17.91 16.52 -11.60
C HIS A 375 17.99 17.80 -12.43
N ARG A 376 16.86 18.50 -12.57
CA ARG A 376 16.83 19.84 -13.14
C ARG A 376 17.29 20.80 -12.04
N SER A 377 18.59 20.99 -11.95
CA SER A 377 19.20 22.05 -11.14
C SER A 377 18.93 23.39 -11.81
N ASP A 378 17.79 24.03 -11.53
CA ASP A 378 17.55 25.42 -11.91
C ASP A 378 18.35 26.33 -10.96
N SER A 379 19.62 26.52 -11.27
CA SER A 379 20.48 27.54 -10.64
C SER A 379 20.10 28.93 -11.18
N HIS A 380 19.22 29.64 -10.48
CA HIS A 380 19.07 31.08 -10.63
C HIS A 380 20.25 31.78 -9.94
N SER A 381 21.33 32.01 -10.69
CA SER A 381 22.42 32.89 -10.28
C SER A 381 22.01 34.36 -10.49
N ASN A 382 21.72 35.07 -9.40
CA ASN A 382 21.60 36.52 -9.39
C ASN A 382 22.99 37.14 -9.56
N GLY A 383 23.25 37.71 -10.74
CA GLY A 383 24.48 38.45 -11.04
C GLY A 383 24.38 39.90 -10.60
N THR A 384 24.99 40.25 -9.46
CA THR A 384 25.36 41.63 -9.15
C THR A 384 26.82 41.87 -9.50
N ARG A 385 27.02 42.64 -10.58
CA ARG A 385 28.30 43.06 -11.15
C ARG A 385 28.90 44.17 -10.28
N SER A 386 30.03 43.90 -9.63
CA SER A 386 30.90 44.91 -9.04
C SER A 386 31.94 45.33 -10.08
N SER A 387 32.03 46.64 -10.36
CA SER A 387 33.11 47.22 -11.15
C SER A 387 33.81 48.31 -10.35
N THR A 388 35.06 48.05 -9.99
CA THR A 388 36.02 48.97 -9.39
C THR A 388 36.57 49.94 -10.44
N LYS A 389 36.70 51.24 -10.12
CA LYS A 389 37.93 52.04 -10.37
C LYS A 389 37.82 53.52 -9.96
N ARG A 390 38.90 53.98 -9.29
CA ARG A 390 39.46 55.36 -9.17
C ARG A 390 38.58 56.36 -8.40
N GLY A 391 38.99 56.95 -7.27
CA GLY A 391 40.32 57.46 -6.91
C GLY A 391 40.37 58.95 -7.21
N ILE A 392 40.06 59.81 -6.22
CA ILE A 392 40.49 61.22 -6.10
C ILE A 392 40.41 61.58 -4.61
N ALA A 393 41.51 62.09 -4.09
CA ALA A 393 41.67 62.63 -2.75
C ALA A 393 41.21 64.09 -2.69
N ILE A 394 40.46 64.48 -1.64
CA ILE A 394 40.51 65.85 -1.13
C ILE A 394 40.51 65.81 0.41
N HIS A 395 41.55 66.44 0.93
CA HIS A 395 41.88 66.67 2.32
C HIS A 395 41.26 68.01 2.74
N ARG A 396 40.59 68.13 3.91
CA ARG A 396 40.82 69.20 4.91
C ARG A 396 39.81 69.25 6.08
N ARG A 397 40.40 69.06 7.27
CA ARG A 397 40.39 69.94 8.46
C ARG A 397 39.11 70.19 9.29
N ARG A 398 39.31 69.90 10.60
CA ARG A 398 38.90 70.61 11.84
C ARG A 398 37.40 70.49 12.19
N HIS A 399 36.96 70.29 13.43
CA HIS A 399 37.36 70.78 14.76
C HIS A 399 36.85 69.77 15.84
N ARG A 400 37.68 69.37 16.83
CA ARG A 400 37.80 69.86 18.23
C ARG A 400 36.66 69.45 19.21
N ARG A 401 37.12 69.07 20.43
CA ARG A 401 36.43 68.80 21.72
C ARG A 401 35.96 67.34 21.85
N GLY A 402 36.26 66.58 22.90
CA GLY A 402 36.77 66.83 24.26
C GLY A 402 36.15 65.76 25.18
N PRO A 403 36.75 65.38 26.32
CA PRO A 403 36.71 64.01 26.85
C PRO A 403 35.83 63.80 28.10
N ARG A 404 35.52 62.53 28.44
CA ARG A 404 35.26 62.01 29.81
C ARG A 404 35.30 60.48 29.77
N ILE A 405 36.34 59.85 30.32
CA ILE A 405 36.54 59.39 31.72
C ILE A 405 35.69 58.16 32.09
N ASP A 406 36.42 57.04 32.22
CA ASP A 406 36.35 55.92 33.17
C ASP A 406 35.00 55.39 33.68
N SER A 407 34.80 54.08 33.54
CA SER A 407 34.96 53.18 34.69
C SER A 407 34.90 51.71 34.29
N THR A 408 35.83 50.98 34.87
CA THR A 408 36.02 49.53 34.90
C THR A 408 34.92 48.78 35.67
N SER A 409 34.81 47.49 35.35
CA SER A 409 34.77 46.32 36.26
C SER A 409 33.54 45.40 36.19
N TRP A 410 33.91 44.11 36.14
CA TRP A 410 33.16 42.85 36.22
C TRP A 410 32.62 42.27 34.90
#